data_AF-A0A2V8IQK9-F1
#
_entry.id   AF-A0A2V8IQK9-F1
#
_cell.length_a   1.000
_cell.length_b   1.000
_cell.length_c   1.000
_cell.angle_alpha   90.00
_cell.angle_beta   90.00
_cell.angle_gamma   90.00
#
_symmetry.space_group_name_H-M   'P 1'
#
loop_
_entity.id
_entity.type
_entity.pdbx_description
1 polymer ?
#
loop_
_entity_poly.entity_id
_entity_poly.type
_entity_poly.pdbx_seq_one_letter_code
_entity_poly.pdbx_strand_id
1 'polypeptide(L)'
;MALGTVRIPRAVKADGKPLAAGSYQVRLTPEESKPDAVGASEKLERWVEFVQKGSVKGREVVSIVPQAEIKLVQKDTPPATNGSKVQMLKGNDYMRVWINKGGNHYLIHLVPA
;
A
#
# COMPACT_ATOMS: atom_id res chain seq x y z
N MET A 1 -13.22 -1.79 1.61
CA MET A 1 -13.35 -0.76 0.54
C MET A 1 -12.35 -1.02 -0.59
N ALA A 2 -12.73 -0.92 -1.87
CA ALA A 2 -11.77 -1.04 -2.98
C ALA A 2 -10.95 0.25 -3.15
N LEU A 3 -9.62 0.14 -3.10
CA LEU A 3 -8.69 1.26 -3.28
C LEU A 3 -8.40 1.50 -4.77
N GLY A 4 -8.27 0.43 -5.55
CA GLY A 4 -7.99 0.48 -6.99
C GLY A 4 -7.34 -0.80 -7.48
N THR A 5 -6.95 -0.81 -8.75
CA THR A 5 -6.16 -1.90 -9.34
C THR A 5 -4.72 -1.44 -9.51
N VAL A 6 -3.77 -2.27 -9.11
CA VAL A 6 -2.32 -2.00 -9.25
C VAL A 6 -1.66 -3.16 -9.98
N ARG A 7 -0.64 -2.84 -10.79
CA ARG A 7 0.21 -3.84 -11.45
C ARG A 7 1.51 -3.98 -10.67
N ILE A 8 1.73 -5.15 -10.11
CA ILE A 8 2.97 -5.56 -9.46
C ILE A 8 3.86 -6.22 -10.54
N PRO A 9 4.99 -5.59 -10.92
CA PRO A 9 5.79 -6.05 -12.06
C PRO A 9 6.69 -7.25 -11.76
N ARG A 10 6.92 -7.60 -10.48
CA ARG A 10 7.78 -8.72 -10.06
C ARG A 10 7.24 -9.36 -8.78
N ALA A 11 7.68 -10.59 -8.49
CA ALA A 11 7.30 -11.27 -7.25
C ALA A 11 7.82 -10.49 -6.02
N VAL A 12 6.99 -10.45 -4.99
CA VAL A 12 7.25 -9.77 -3.71
C VAL A 12 6.73 -10.61 -2.56
N LYS A 13 7.02 -10.22 -1.33
CA LYS A 13 6.46 -10.77 -0.11
C LYS A 13 5.47 -9.75 0.46
N ALA A 14 4.30 -10.25 0.84
CA ALA A 14 3.25 -9.54 1.54
C ALA A 14 2.97 -10.31 2.84
N ASP A 15 3.16 -9.69 4.00
CA ASP A 15 3.09 -10.34 5.32
C ASP A 15 4.01 -11.57 5.39
N GLY A 16 5.24 -11.42 4.86
CA GLY A 16 6.23 -12.50 4.75
C GLY A 16 5.91 -13.62 3.75
N LYS A 17 4.70 -13.63 3.16
CA LYS A 17 4.25 -14.67 2.23
C LYS A 17 4.47 -14.26 0.77
N PRO A 18 4.84 -15.18 -0.13
CA PRO A 18 5.02 -14.86 -1.53
C PRO A 18 3.74 -14.35 -2.20
N LEU A 19 3.86 -13.24 -2.93
CA LEU A 19 2.86 -12.66 -3.82
C LEU A 19 3.50 -12.55 -5.22
N ALA A 20 2.90 -13.25 -6.19
CA ALA A 20 3.42 -13.29 -7.55
C ALA A 20 3.33 -11.92 -8.26
N ALA A 21 4.09 -11.78 -9.35
CA ALA A 21 3.89 -10.66 -10.27
C ALA A 21 2.49 -10.75 -10.91
N GLY A 22 1.82 -9.61 -11.09
CA GLY A 22 0.49 -9.59 -11.68
C GLY A 22 -0.29 -8.31 -11.42
N SER A 23 -1.53 -8.28 -11.89
CA SER A 23 -2.48 -7.21 -11.56
C SER A 23 -3.39 -7.65 -10.42
N TYR A 24 -3.56 -6.77 -9.44
CA TYR A 24 -4.33 -7.04 -8.22
C TYR A 24 -5.27 -5.87 -7.95
N GLN A 25 -6.51 -6.18 -7.59
CA GLN A 25 -7.39 -5.22 -6.93
C GLN A 25 -6.97 -5.13 -5.47
N VAL A 26 -6.62 -3.93 -5.02
CA VAL A 26 -6.28 -3.67 -3.61
C VAL A 26 -7.53 -3.26 -2.86
N ARG A 27 -7.79 -3.92 -1.73
CA ARG A 27 -8.94 -3.64 -0.87
C ARG A 27 -8.48 -3.32 0.54
N LEU A 28 -8.95 -2.19 1.07
CA LEU A 28 -8.80 -1.84 2.48
C LEU A 28 -9.79 -2.65 3.31
N THR A 29 -9.30 -3.30 4.35
CA THR A 29 -10.10 -3.99 5.36
C THR A 29 -10.41 -3.04 6.53
N PRO A 30 -11.46 -3.32 7.33
CA PRO A 30 -11.72 -2.56 8.56
C PRO A 30 -10.75 -2.92 9.70
N GLU A 31 -9.86 -3.89 9.52
CA GLU A 31 -8.95 -4.35 10.57
C GLU A 31 -7.75 -3.40 10.69
N GLU A 32 -7.58 -2.83 11.88
CA GLU A 32 -6.45 -1.98 12.25
C GLU A 32 -5.21 -2.84 12.57
N SER A 33 -4.04 -2.33 12.20
CA SER A 33 -2.75 -2.91 12.63
C SER A 33 -2.50 -2.49 14.07
N LYS A 34 -2.36 -3.45 15.00
CA LYS A 34 -2.12 -3.17 16.43
C LYS A 34 -0.69 -3.56 16.83
N PRO A 35 -0.05 -2.85 17.79
CA PRO A 35 -0.61 -1.81 18.67
C PRO A 35 -0.15 -0.38 18.37
N ASP A 36 -0.96 0.59 18.83
CA ASP A 36 -0.72 2.03 18.76
C ASP A 36 0.65 2.43 19.35
N ALA A 37 1.55 2.95 18.53
CA ALA A 37 2.78 3.57 19.01
C ALA A 37 2.47 4.96 19.58
N VAL A 38 2.66 5.13 20.90
CA VAL A 38 2.44 6.39 21.61
C VAL A 38 3.30 7.51 21.00
N GLY A 39 2.66 8.59 20.53
CA GLY A 39 3.33 9.77 19.96
C GLY A 39 3.43 9.80 18.42
N ALA A 40 2.89 8.81 17.71
CA ALA A 40 2.75 8.92 16.26
C ALA A 40 1.67 9.98 15.93
N SER A 41 2.02 11.01 15.15
CA SER A 41 1.05 11.71 14.31
C SER A 41 0.25 10.62 13.57
N GLU A 42 -1.07 10.51 13.80
CA GLU A 42 -1.97 9.37 13.50
C GLU A 42 -1.86 8.82 12.07
N LYS A 43 -0.74 8.18 11.73
CA LYS A 43 -0.63 7.33 10.54
C LYS A 43 -1.44 6.10 10.83
N LEU A 44 -2.71 6.13 10.44
CA LEU A 44 -3.63 5.02 10.63
C LEU A 44 -3.09 3.83 9.84
N GLU A 45 -2.68 2.78 10.55
CA GLU A 45 -2.28 1.53 9.93
C GLU A 45 -3.46 0.57 9.89
N ARG A 46 -3.74 0.06 8.70
CA ARG A 46 -4.79 -0.93 8.47
C ARG A 46 -4.28 -2.04 7.60
N TRP A 47 -5.03 -3.12 7.52
CA TRP A 47 -4.70 -4.17 6.57
C TRP A 47 -5.35 -3.95 5.21
N VAL A 48 -4.59 -4.29 4.16
CA VAL A 48 -5.08 -4.40 2.79
C VAL A 48 -4.94 -5.82 2.27
N GLU A 49 -5.83 -6.17 1.35
CA GLU A 49 -5.82 -7.43 0.62
C GLU A 49 -5.50 -7.17 -0.85
N PHE A 50 -4.60 -7.99 -1.40
CA PHE A 50 -4.34 -8.09 -2.83
C PHE A 50 -5.23 -9.17 -3.42
N VAL A 51 -6.29 -8.78 -4.11
CA VAL A 51 -7.29 -9.69 -4.68
C VAL A 51 -7.04 -9.87 -6.18
N GLN A 52 -7.05 -11.12 -6.64
CA GLN A 52 -6.95 -11.45 -8.05
C GLN A 52 -7.96 -12.55 -8.39
N LYS A 53 -8.76 -12.32 -9.43
CA LYS A 53 -9.84 -13.24 -9.86
C LYS A 53 -10.79 -13.62 -8.71
N GLY A 54 -11.09 -12.66 -7.83
CA GLY A 54 -11.99 -12.86 -6.69
C GLY A 54 -11.36 -13.50 -5.44
N SER A 55 -10.13 -14.02 -5.52
CA SER A 55 -9.44 -14.61 -4.36
C SER A 55 -8.40 -13.66 -3.77
N VAL A 56 -8.30 -13.61 -2.45
CA VAL A 56 -7.19 -12.94 -1.75
C VAL A 56 -5.91 -13.73 -2.02
N LYS A 57 -4.89 -13.07 -2.58
CA LYS A 57 -3.58 -13.65 -2.91
C LYS A 57 -2.47 -13.19 -1.98
N GLY A 58 -2.70 -12.12 -1.22
CA GLY A 58 -1.77 -11.60 -0.25
C GLY A 58 -2.44 -10.56 0.63
N ARG A 59 -1.84 -10.30 1.79
CA ARG A 59 -2.29 -9.32 2.76
C ARG A 59 -1.06 -8.54 3.22
N GLU A 60 -1.19 -7.24 3.43
CA GLU A 60 -0.10 -6.40 3.92
C GLU A 60 -0.65 -5.24 4.74
N VAL A 61 0.16 -4.68 5.63
CA VAL A 61 -0.18 -3.45 6.35
C VAL A 61 -0.04 -2.25 5.40
N VAL A 62 -1.01 -1.34 5.47
CA VAL A 62 -1.01 -0.07 4.75
C VAL A 62 -0.94 1.07 5.75
N SER A 63 -0.07 2.04 5.48
CA SER A 63 -0.12 3.34 6.18
C SER A 63 -1.06 4.28 5.42
N ILE A 64 -2.02 4.87 6.13
CA ILE A 64 -2.95 5.86 5.58
C ILE A 64 -2.46 7.24 5.98
N VAL A 65 -2.33 8.13 5.00
CA VAL A 65 -1.87 9.51 5.18
C VAL A 65 -2.91 10.46 4.57
N PRO A 66 -3.51 11.36 5.37
CA PRO A 66 -4.43 12.37 4.85
C PRO A 66 -3.76 13.30 3.81
N GLN A 67 -4.57 13.87 2.90
CA GLN A 67 -4.09 14.82 1.89
C GLN A 67 -3.27 15.98 2.50
N ALA A 68 -3.68 16.48 3.67
CA ALA A 68 -3.03 17.60 4.34
C ALA A 68 -1.60 17.28 4.80
N GLU A 69 -1.32 16.01 5.08
CA GLU A 69 -0.06 15.54 5.66
C GLU A 69 0.89 14.92 4.62
N ILE A 70 0.43 14.70 3.38
CA ILE A 70 1.26 14.04 2.36
C ILE A 70 2.58 14.77 2.10
N LYS A 71 2.58 16.10 2.23
CA LYS A 71 3.79 16.94 2.08
C LYS A 71 4.88 16.60 3.10
N LEU A 72 4.53 16.05 4.26
CA LEU A 72 5.46 15.68 5.33
C LEU A 72 6.17 14.33 5.06
N VAL A 73 5.58 13.47 4.23
CA VAL A 73 6.08 12.11 3.98
C VAL A 73 6.50 11.86 2.53
N GLN A 74 6.07 12.70 1.58
CA GLN A 74 6.38 12.55 0.18
C GLN A 74 7.85 12.89 -0.11
N LYS A 75 8.57 11.94 -0.70
CA LYS A 75 9.91 12.16 -1.27
C LYS A 75 9.89 12.18 -2.82
N ASP A 76 8.71 11.98 -3.40
CA ASP A 76 8.47 11.86 -4.84
C ASP A 76 7.04 12.31 -5.14
N THR A 77 6.72 12.63 -6.39
CA THR A 77 5.41 13.10 -6.84
C THR A 77 4.33 12.04 -6.54
N PRO A 78 3.28 12.40 -5.78
CA PRO A 78 2.13 11.53 -5.54
C PRO A 78 1.40 11.14 -6.82
N PRO A 79 0.74 9.97 -6.85
CA PRO A 79 -0.25 9.71 -7.89
C PRO A 79 -1.39 10.72 -7.80
N ALA A 80 -1.96 11.05 -8.96
CA ALA A 80 -3.17 11.85 -9.05
C ALA A 80 -4.32 11.22 -8.23
N THR A 81 -5.32 12.03 -7.86
CA THR A 81 -6.49 11.54 -7.14
C THR A 81 -7.16 10.37 -7.88
N ASN A 82 -7.48 9.31 -7.14
CA ASN A 82 -7.97 8.02 -7.66
C ASN A 82 -6.96 7.23 -8.52
N GLY A 83 -5.70 7.67 -8.55
CA GLY A 83 -4.60 7.01 -9.23
C GLY A 83 -3.75 6.13 -8.31
N SER A 84 -2.85 5.36 -8.92
CA SER A 84 -1.84 4.58 -8.21
C SER A 84 -0.47 4.69 -8.88
N LYS A 85 0.58 4.47 -8.10
CA LYS A 85 1.98 4.45 -8.53
C LYS A 85 2.66 3.26 -7.86
N VAL A 86 3.26 2.39 -8.67
CA VAL A 86 4.07 1.28 -8.18
C VAL A 86 5.52 1.57 -8.51
N GLN A 87 6.38 1.60 -7.50
CA GLN A 87 7.76 2.03 -7.65
C GLN A 87 8.69 1.13 -6.87
N MET A 88 9.86 0.86 -7.45
CA MET A 88 10.98 0.36 -6.68
C MET A 88 11.66 1.52 -5.97
N LEU A 89 11.88 1.38 -4.67
CA LEU A 89 12.64 2.36 -3.89
C LEU A 89 14.14 2.16 -4.10
N LYS A 90 14.92 3.19 -3.78
CA LYS A 90 16.39 3.19 -3.92
C LYS A 90 16.98 1.98 -3.18
N GLY A 91 17.96 1.32 -3.81
CA GLY A 91 18.56 0.07 -3.31
C GLY A 91 17.87 -1.19 -3.79
N ASN A 92 16.67 -1.07 -4.41
CA ASN A 92 15.84 -2.20 -4.82
C ASN A 92 15.37 -3.11 -3.67
N ASP A 93 15.48 -2.65 -2.43
CA ASP A 93 15.13 -3.43 -1.23
C ASP A 93 13.61 -3.48 -0.97
N TYR A 94 12.88 -2.49 -1.48
CA TYR A 94 11.42 -2.37 -1.27
C TYR A 94 10.71 -1.90 -2.53
N MET A 95 9.58 -2.54 -2.82
CA MET A 95 8.56 -2.02 -3.72
C MET A 95 7.53 -1.25 -2.93
N ARG A 96 7.27 -0.01 -3.32
CA ARG A 96 6.19 0.80 -2.78
C ARG A 96 5.01 0.80 -3.73
N VAL A 97 3.84 0.42 -3.22
CA VAL A 97 2.55 0.67 -3.86
C VAL A 97 1.94 1.89 -3.18
N TRP A 98 1.73 2.94 -3.97
CA TRP A 98 1.12 4.19 -3.52
C TRP A 98 -0.21 4.38 -4.23
N ILE A 99 -1.31 4.45 -3.49
CA ILE A 99 -2.64 4.71 -4.03
C ILE A 99 -3.15 6.03 -3.43
N ASN A 100 -3.71 6.90 -4.26
CA ASN A 100 -4.46 8.06 -3.79
C ASN A 100 -5.94 7.76 -4.05
N LYS A 101 -6.73 7.59 -2.99
CA LYS A 101 -8.18 7.33 -3.09
C LYS A 101 -8.93 8.45 -2.38
N GLY A 102 -9.64 9.27 -3.15
CA GLY A 102 -10.39 10.41 -2.62
C GLY A 102 -9.54 11.43 -1.85
N GLY A 103 -8.25 11.58 -2.17
CA GLY A 103 -7.32 12.47 -1.45
C GLY A 103 -6.58 11.80 -0.28
N ASN A 104 -7.01 10.61 0.16
CA ASN A 104 -6.25 9.85 1.14
C ASN A 104 -5.18 9.01 0.45
N HIS A 105 -3.96 9.04 0.99
CA HIS A 105 -2.83 8.30 0.46
C HIS A 105 -2.63 7.00 1.23
N TYR A 106 -2.52 5.90 0.49
CA TYR A 106 -2.33 4.55 0.99
C TYR A 106 -0.97 4.07 0.53
N LEU A 107 -0.06 3.85 1.49
CA LEU A 107 1.33 3.48 1.25
C LEU A 107 1.55 2.05 1.75
N ILE A 108 1.87 1.15 0.83
CA ILE A 108 2.16 -0.26 1.12
C ILE A 108 3.60 -0.53 0.71
N HIS A 109 4.38 -1.11 1.61
CA HIS A 109 5.78 -1.49 1.35
C HIS A 109 5.87 -3.00 1.28
N LEU A 110 6.38 -3.51 0.17
CA LEU A 110 6.51 -4.92 -0.13
C LEU A 110 7.98 -5.23 -0.36
N VAL A 111 8.45 -6.35 0.17
CA VAL A 111 9.85 -6.80 -0.02
C VAL A 111 9.91 -7.63 -1.30
N PRO A 112 10.88 -7.47 -2.21
CA PRO A 112 11.09 -8.41 -3.30
C PRO A 112 11.23 -9.86 -2.81
N ALA A 113 10.64 -10.81 -3.55
CA ALA A 113 10.65 -12.22 -3.19
C ALA A 113 11.97 -12.90 -3.53
#